data_AF-A0A7X8A5V5-F1
#
_entry.id   AF-A0A7X8A5V5-F1
#
_cell.length_a   1.000
_cell.length_b   1.000
_cell.length_c   1.000
_cell.angle_alpha   90.00
_cell.angle_beta   90.00
_cell.angle_gamma   90.00
#
_symmetry.space_group_name_H-M   'P 1'
#
loop_
_entity.id
_entity.type
_entity.pdbx_description
1 polymer ?
#
loop_
_entity_poly.entity_id
_entity_poly.type
_entity_poly.pdbx_seq_one_letter_code
_entity_poly.pdbx_strand_id
1 'polypeptide(L)'
;MGIIVTQNQMVRIRLSLRKRGKIVIFTNGCFDIIHRGHVEYLAEAKKLGDVLIIGLNSDSSVRRLKGSGRPIVKMPDRAIILS
;
A
#
# COMPACT_ATOMS: atom_id res chain seq x y z
N MET A 1 2.54 12.47 -5.56
CA MET A 1 3.60 11.51 -5.17
C MET A 1 3.37 11.10 -3.73
N GLY A 2 3.23 9.81 -3.52
CA GLY A 2 3.24 9.14 -2.22
C GLY A 2 4.67 9.05 -1.66
N ILE A 3 4.77 8.52 -0.44
CA ILE A 3 6.03 8.31 0.26
C ILE A 3 6.09 6.87 0.75
N ILE A 4 7.27 6.26 0.65
CA ILE A 4 7.52 4.92 1.19
C ILE A 4 8.03 5.09 2.62
N VAL A 5 7.36 4.46 3.57
CA VAL A 5 7.67 4.57 5.00
C VAL A 5 7.62 3.20 5.67
N THR A 6 8.41 3.05 6.73
CA THR A 6 8.30 1.90 7.63
C THR A 6 7.01 1.93 8.44
N GLN A 7 6.62 0.79 9.01
CA GLN A 7 5.45 0.70 9.89
C GLN A 7 5.54 1.68 11.08
N ASN A 8 6.71 1.80 11.70
CA ASN A 8 6.92 2.71 12.83
C ASN A 8 6.75 4.18 12.43
N GLN A 9 7.26 4.58 11.26
CA GLN A 9 7.04 5.92 10.71
C GLN A 9 5.56 6.15 10.38
N MET A 10 4.89 5.15 9.79
CA MET A 10 3.46 5.23 9.45
C MET A 10 2.58 5.41 10.70
N VAL A 11 2.89 4.75 11.81
CA VAL A 11 2.17 4.96 13.09
C VAL A 11 2.25 6.43 13.52
N ARG A 12 3.45 7.04 13.46
CA ARG A 12 3.64 8.46 13.80
C ARG A 12 2.86 9.39 12.85
N ILE A 13 2.90 9.12 11.55
CA ILE A 13 2.14 9.88 10.55
C ILE A 13 0.63 9.74 10.79
N ARG A 14 0.13 8.53 11.05
CA ARG A 14 -1.30 8.28 11.33
C ARG A 14 -1.78 9.05 12.55
N LEU A 15 -0.98 9.09 13.63
CA LEU A 15 -1.27 9.87 14.82
C LEU A 15 -1.34 11.37 14.53
N SER A 16 -0.41 11.90 13.73
CA SER A 16 -0.45 13.30 13.28
C SER A 16 -1.69 13.62 12.44
N LEU A 17 -2.03 12.74 11.48
CA LEU A 17 -3.24 12.87 10.66
C LEU A 17 -4.52 12.83 11.50
N ARG A 18 -4.56 11.97 12.54
CA ARG A 18 -5.69 11.92 13.49
C ARG A 18 -5.87 13.25 14.22
N LYS A 19 -4.79 13.83 14.74
CA LYS A 19 -4.82 15.13 15.43
C LYS A 19 -5.32 16.26 14.53
N ARG A 20 -5.09 16.15 13.22
CA ARG A 20 -5.57 17.09 12.20
C ARG A 20 -6.98 16.80 11.67
N GLY A 21 -7.71 15.84 12.25
CA GLY A 21 -9.05 15.48 11.81
C GLY A 21 -9.12 14.86 10.40
N LYS A 22 -8.01 14.32 9.88
CA LYS A 22 -7.96 13.75 8.53
C LYS A 22 -8.59 12.36 8.47
N ILE A 23 -9.40 12.12 7.45
CA ILE A 23 -9.98 10.82 7.12
C ILE A 23 -8.91 9.99 6.41
N VAL A 24 -8.58 8.84 7.00
CA VAL A 24 -7.54 7.94 6.49
C VAL A 24 -8.20 6.69 5.97
N ILE A 25 -7.98 6.42 4.68
CA ILE A 25 -8.35 5.19 4.01
C ILE A 25 -7.16 4.25 4.04
N PHE A 26 -7.44 2.98 4.32
CA PHE A 26 -6.43 1.93 4.35
C PHE A 26 -6.85 0.79 3.44
N THR A 27 -5.89 0.29 2.68
CA THR A 27 -6.00 -1.00 1.99
C THR A 27 -4.66 -1.72 2.05
N ASN A 28 -4.64 -3.00 1.71
CA ASN A 28 -3.42 -3.78 1.56
C ASN A 28 -3.44 -4.62 0.28
N GLY A 29 -2.27 -5.11 -0.10
CA GLY A 29 -2.19 -6.05 -1.20
C GLY A 29 -0.76 -6.40 -1.60
N CYS A 30 -0.69 -7.41 -2.46
CA CYS A 30 0.56 -7.81 -3.10
C CYS A 30 0.94 -6.86 -4.23
N PHE A 31 -0.01 -6.45 -5.07
CA PHE A 31 0.25 -5.61 -6.26
C PHE A 31 1.44 -6.11 -7.10
N ASP A 32 1.46 -7.40 -7.40
CA ASP A 32 2.57 -8.06 -8.09
C ASP A 32 2.77 -7.52 -9.51
N ILE A 33 1.80 -7.80 -10.38
CA ILE A 33 1.69 -7.20 -11.70
C ILE A 33 0.53 -6.21 -11.63
N ILE A 34 0.85 -4.92 -11.75
CA ILE A 34 -0.16 -3.87 -11.79
C ILE A 34 -0.87 -3.89 -13.14
N HIS A 35 -2.18 -3.72 -13.10
CA HIS A 35 -3.04 -3.57 -14.27
C HIS A 35 -4.11 -2.53 -13.95
N ARG A 36 -4.88 -2.13 -14.98
CA ARG A 36 -5.92 -1.10 -14.90
C ARG A 36 -6.81 -1.21 -13.66
N GLY A 37 -7.34 -2.41 -13.38
CA GLY A 37 -8.18 -2.63 -12.20
C GLY A 37 -7.56 -2.23 -10.86
N HIS A 38 -6.24 -2.40 -10.65
CA HIS A 38 -5.58 -1.92 -9.43
C HIS A 38 -5.51 -0.39 -9.39
N VAL A 39 -5.26 0.26 -10.53
CA VAL A 39 -5.18 1.72 -10.61
C VAL A 39 -6.55 2.34 -10.32
N GLU A 40 -7.61 1.84 -10.95
CA GLU A 40 -8.98 2.29 -10.72
C GLU A 40 -9.39 2.04 -9.28
N TYR A 41 -9.12 0.84 -8.74
CA TYR A 41 -9.37 0.50 -7.34
C TYR A 41 -8.71 1.48 -6.36
N LEU A 42 -7.42 1.76 -6.52
CA LEU A 42 -6.68 2.66 -5.64
C LEU A 42 -7.14 4.12 -5.81
N ALA A 43 -7.50 4.52 -7.04
CA ALA A 43 -8.05 5.84 -7.30
C ALA A 43 -9.41 6.04 -6.62
N GLU A 44 -10.32 5.06 -6.71
CA GLU A 44 -11.60 5.11 -6.00
C GLU A 44 -11.41 5.08 -4.48
N ALA A 45 -10.52 4.22 -3.96
CA ALA A 45 -10.20 4.20 -2.54
C ALA A 45 -9.67 5.55 -2.04
N LYS A 46 -8.83 6.23 -2.83
CA LYS A 46 -8.30 7.55 -2.49
C LYS A 46 -9.39 8.62 -2.41
N LYS A 47 -10.47 8.54 -3.19
CA LYS A 47 -11.57 9.51 -3.17
C LYS A 47 -12.40 9.46 -1.88
N LEU A 48 -12.36 8.34 -1.15
CA LEU A 48 -13.15 8.15 0.07
C LEU A 48 -12.62 8.90 1.31
N GLY A 49 -11.45 9.54 1.22
CA GLY A 49 -10.88 10.29 2.34
C GLY A 49 -9.71 11.19 1.95
N ASP A 50 -9.06 11.78 2.95
CA ASP A 50 -7.96 12.72 2.72
C ASP A 50 -6.65 12.01 2.38
N VAL A 51 -6.39 10.84 2.96
CA VAL A 51 -5.12 10.11 2.86
C VAL A 51 -5.39 8.63 2.60
N LEU A 52 -4.72 8.08 1.59
CA LEU A 52 -4.71 6.65 1.33
C LEU A 52 -3.39 6.07 1.84
N ILE A 53 -3.46 5.03 2.67
CA ILE A 53 -2.33 4.22 3.12
C ILE A 53 -2.47 2.84 2.48
N ILE A 54 -1.39 2.37 1.86
CA ILE A 54 -1.33 1.03 1.25
C ILE A 54 -0.36 0.17 2.06
N GLY A 55 -0.87 -0.89 2.69
CA GLY A 55 -0.06 -1.93 3.29
C GLY A 55 0.46 -2.89 2.22
N LEU A 56 1.75 -2.84 1.91
CA LEU A 56 2.36 -3.71 0.91
C LEU A 56 2.83 -5.03 1.54
N ASN A 57 2.38 -6.16 1.02
CA ASN A 57 2.86 -7.46 1.50
C ASN A 57 4.34 -7.67 1.16
N SER A 58 5.11 -8.22 2.12
CA SER A 58 6.47 -8.70 1.89
C SER A 58 6.49 -9.91 0.96
N ASP A 59 7.63 -10.15 0.30
CA ASP A 59 7.77 -11.30 -0.59
C ASP A 59 7.58 -12.63 0.16
N SER A 60 8.00 -12.71 1.42
CA SER A 60 7.77 -13.88 2.29
C SER A 60 6.29 -14.09 2.61
N SER A 61 5.56 -13.00 2.88
CA SER A 61 4.11 -13.06 3.10
C SER A 61 3.37 -13.54 1.86
N VAL A 62 3.78 -13.09 0.68
CA VAL A 62 3.17 -13.49 -0.60
C VAL A 62 3.50 -14.95 -0.92
N ARG A 63 4.76 -15.39 -0.77
CA ARG A 63 5.16 -16.79 -0.97
C ARG A 63 4.36 -17.75 -0.10
N ARG A 64 4.15 -17.40 1.18
CA ARG A 64 3.38 -18.23 2.11
C ARG A 64 1.92 -18.40 1.67
N LEU A 65 1.34 -17.39 1.02
CA LEU A 65 -0.05 -17.41 0.59
C LEU A 65 -0.25 -18.00 -0.82
N LYS A 66 0.68 -17.71 -1.75
CA LYS A 66 0.52 -17.99 -3.19
C LYS A 66 1.49 -19.03 -3.75
N GLY A 67 2.36 -19.59 -2.90
CA GLY A 67 3.40 -20.55 -3.30
C GLY A 67 4.73 -19.91 -3.68
N SER A 68 5.74 -20.75 -3.89
CA SER A 68 7.14 -20.33 -4.11
C SER A 68 7.36 -19.51 -5.38
N GLY A 69 6.50 -19.64 -6.39
CA GLY A 69 6.59 -18.89 -7.65
C GLY A 69 6.09 -17.44 -7.60
N ARG A 70 5.70 -16.92 -6.43
CA ARG A 70 5.17 -15.55 -6.26
C ARG A 70 5.81 -14.86 -5.05
N PRO A 71 6.04 -13.53 -5.08
CA PRO A 71 5.71 -12.61 -6.16
C PRO A 71 6.72 -12.68 -7.31
N ILE A 72 6.31 -12.24 -8.50
CA ILE A 72 7.21 -12.08 -9.66
C ILE A 72 8.08 -10.84 -9.45
N VAL A 73 7.48 -9.75 -8.96
CA VAL A 73 8.14 -8.47 -8.71
C VAL A 73 8.45 -8.32 -7.22
N LYS A 74 9.69 -7.95 -6.88
CA LYS A 74 10.13 -7.82 -5.48
C LYS A 74 9.44 -6.64 -4.79
N MET A 75 9.30 -6.73 -3.47
CA MET A 75 8.64 -5.70 -2.66
C MET A 75 9.14 -4.27 -2.90
N PRO A 76 10.45 -3.98 -3.02
CA PRO A 76 10.92 -2.61 -3.25
C PRO A 76 10.41 -2.03 -4.56
N ASP A 77 10.40 -2.82 -5.64
CA ASP A 77 9.95 -2.37 -6.95
C ASP A 77 8.43 -2.13 -6.95
N ARG A 78 7.66 -3.04 -6.33
CA ARG A 78 6.21 -2.86 -6.15
C ARG A 78 5.88 -1.61 -5.34
N ALA A 79 6.69 -1.28 -4.34
CA ALA A 79 6.51 -0.07 -3.53
C ALA A 79 6.71 1.20 -4.36
N ILE A 80 7.72 1.23 -5.24
CA ILE A 80 8.00 2.36 -6.13
C ILE A 80 6.89 2.56 -7.16
N ILE A 81 6.35 1.48 -7.74
CA ILE A 81 5.23 1.59 -8.70
C ILE A 81 3.98 2.20 -8.03
N LEU A 82 3.79 1.96 -6.73
CA LEU A 82 2.62 2.44 -5.97
C LEU A 82 2.78 3.86 -5.39
N SER A 83 3.99 4.42 -5.33
CA SER A 83 4.28 5.72 -4.72
C SER A 83 4.15 6.88 -5.70
#